data_AF-A0A357F502-F1
#
_entry.id   AF-A0A357F502-F1
#
_cell.length_a   1.000
_cell.length_b   1.000
_cell.length_c   1.000
_cell.angle_alpha   90.00
_cell.angle_beta   90.00
_cell.angle_gamma   90.00
#
_symmetry.space_group_name_H-M   'P 1'
#
loop_
_entity.id
_entity.type
_entity.pdbx_description
1 polymer ?
#
loop_
_entity_poly.entity_id
_entity_poly.type
_entity_poly.pdbx_seq_one_letter_code
_entity_poly.pdbx_strand_id
1 'polypeptide(L)' 'MDLDSARKLIVEIGKLLYERSYVVSSDGNLSVRLDENTVLATPTMTCKGRMTEDCLALTDLEGKPLSDKRASSELAMHLL' A
#
# COMPACT_ATOMS: atom_id res chain seq x y z
N MET A 1 -12.94 1.78 -6.81
CA MET A 1 -12.84 2.72 -5.67
C MET A 1 -12.06 3.93 -6.16
N ASP A 2 -12.41 5.16 -5.77
CA ASP A 2 -11.61 6.33 -6.15
C ASP A 2 -10.25 6.33 -5.43
N LEU A 3 -9.25 6.97 -6.06
CA LEU A 3 -7.86 6.92 -5.60
C LEU A 3 -7.68 7.59 -4.22
N ASP A 4 -8.32 8.74 -4.00
CA ASP A 4 -8.14 9.51 -2.77
C ASP A 4 -8.74 8.78 -1.56
N SER A 5 -9.92 8.19 -1.72
CA SER A 5 -10.53 7.36 -0.67
C SER A 5 -9.70 6.09 -0.39
N ALA A 6 -9.13 5.48 -1.42
CA ALA A 6 -8.23 4.33 -1.26
C ALA A 6 -6.95 4.69 -0.50
N ARG A 7 -6.36 5.87 -0.76
CA ARG A 7 -5.18 6.34 -0.03
C ARG A 7 -5.47 6.53 1.45
N LYS A 8 -6.56 7.23 1.78
CA LYS A 8 -7.03 7.43 3.16
C LYS A 8 -7.24 6.10 3.87
N LEU A 9 -7.95 5.18 3.23
CA LEU A 9 -8.24 3.86 3.79
C LEU A 9 -6.96 3.07 4.12
N ILE A 10 -5.99 3.01 3.20
CA ILE A 10 -4.73 2.29 3.45
C ILE A 10 -3.96 2.92 4.62
N VAL A 11 -3.90 4.24 4.70
CA VAL A 11 -3.20 4.94 5.79
C VAL A 11 -3.89 4.70 7.13
N GLU A 12 -5.22 4.79 7.18
CA GLU A 12 -6.01 4.52 8.38
C GLU A 12 -5.85 3.07 8.87
N ILE A 13 -5.93 2.09 7.97
CA ILE A 13 -5.72 0.67 8.31
C ILE A 13 -4.27 0.42 8.74
N GLY A 14 -3.28 1.01 8.05
CA GLY A 14 -1.88 0.89 8.43
C GLY A 14 -1.60 1.41 9.84
N LYS A 15 -2.22 2.55 10.19
CA LYS A 15 -2.18 3.12 11.54
C LYS A 15 -2.85 2.21 12.57
N LEU A 16 -4.04 1.69 12.26
CA LEU A 16 -4.77 0.77 13.14
C LEU A 16 -3.98 -0.50 13.44
N LEU A 17 -3.35 -1.10 12.42
CA LEU A 17 -2.53 -2.31 12.58
C LEU A 17 -1.32 -2.05 13.49
N TYR A 18 -0.67 -0.91 13.32
CA TYR A 18 0.47 -0.52 14.13
C TYR A 18 0.07 -0.21 15.58
N GLU A 19 -1.00 0.58 15.78
CA GLU A 19 -1.53 0.92 17.12
C GLU A 19 -1.97 -0.32 17.90
N ARG A 20 -2.47 -1.35 17.21
CA ARG A 20 -2.82 -2.65 17.81
C ARG A 20 -1.65 -3.62 17.93
N SER A 21 -0.43 -3.20 17.60
CA SER A 21 0.79 -4.02 17.67
C SER A 21 0.73 -5.31 16.82
N TYR A 22 -0.03 -5.31 15.72
CA TYR A 22 -0.07 -6.43 14.77
C TYR A 22 1.12 -6.41 13.80
N VAL A 23 1.70 -5.23 13.58
CA VAL A 23 2.91 -5.03 12.78
C VAL A 23 3.87 -4.10 13.51
N VAL A 24 5.17 -4.27 13.30
CA VAL A 24 6.23 -3.45 13.89
C VAL A 24 7.21 -3.00 12.81
N SER A 25 7.91 -1.89 13.04
CA SER A 25 8.87 -1.36 12.05
C SER A 25 8.25 -1.26 10.65
N SER A 26 8.93 -1.68 9.59
CA SER A 26 8.47 -1.73 8.20
C SER A 26 7.76 -3.03 7.80
N ASP A 27 7.39 -3.87 8.77
CA ASP A 27 6.81 -5.19 8.53
C ASP A 27 5.38 -5.11 7.98
N GLY A 28 4.94 -6.19 7.35
CA GLY A 28 3.67 -6.30 6.64
C GLY A 28 3.57 -5.35 5.44
N ASN A 29 2.48 -5.47 4.69
CA ASN A 29 2.14 -4.57 3.60
C ASN A 29 0.63 -4.65 3.29
N LEU A 30 0.09 -3.60 2.67
CA LEU A 30 -1.33 -3.53 2.29
C LEU A 30 -1.44 -3.21 0.81
N SER A 31 -2.51 -3.68 0.19
CA SER A 31 -2.91 -3.29 -1.17
C SER A 31 -4.42 -3.22 -1.30
N VAL A 32 -4.89 -2.43 -2.26
CA VAL A 32 -6.28 -2.39 -2.70
C VAL A 32 -6.32 -2.32 -4.21
N ARG A 33 -7.15 -3.17 -4.82
CA ARG A 33 -7.44 -3.09 -6.26
C ARG A 33 -8.42 -1.95 -6.49
N LEU A 34 -8.04 -0.97 -7.32
CA LEU A 34 -8.88 0.22 -7.58
C LEU A 34 -9.92 -0.07 -8.65
N ASP A 35 -9.48 -0.78 -9.71
CA ASP A 35 -10.24 -1.18 -10.88
C ASP A 35 -9.63 -2.44 -11.53
N GLU A 36 -10.01 -2.75 -12.77
CA GLU A 36 -9.54 -3.92 -13.51
C GLU A 36 -8.05 -3.87 -13.87
N ASN A 37 -7.40 -2.70 -13.82
CA ASN A 37 -6.05 -2.51 -14.34
C ASN A 37 -5.05 -2.05 -13.27
N THR A 38 -5.51 -1.49 -12.15
CA THR A 38 -4.63 -0.81 -11.20
C THR A 38 -4.80 -1.24 -9.75
N VAL A 39 -3.67 -1.25 -9.03
CA VAL A 39 -3.57 -1.58 -7.61
C VAL A 39 -2.80 -0.47 -6.90
N LEU A 40 -3.33 -0.01 -5.77
CA LEU A 40 -2.63 0.87 -4.84
C LEU A 40 -2.05 0.02 -3.72
N ALA A 41 -0.76 0.18 -3.43
CA ALA A 41 -0.04 -0.60 -2.44
C ALA A 41 0.83 0.26 -1.53
N THR A 42 1.14 -0.27 -0.35
CA THR A 42 2.08 0.40 0.57
C THR A 42 3.50 0.41 -0.01
N PRO A 43 4.29 1.47 0.23
CA PRO A 43 5.65 1.53 -0.26
C PRO A 43 6.58 0.56 0.48
N THR A 44 7.68 0.22 -0.18
CA THR A 44 8.75 -0.59 0.41
C THR A 44 9.39 0.10 1.62
N MET A 45 9.91 -0.70 2.56
CA MET A 45 10.68 -0.26 3.74
C MET A 45 10.03 0.87 4.57
N THR A 46 8.70 0.91 4.61
CA THR A 46 7.96 1.98 5.30
C THR A 46 7.07 1.41 6.41
N CYS A 47 7.15 2.03 7.59
CA CYS A 47 6.33 1.68 8.74
C CYS A 47 4.85 2.03 8.51
N LYS A 48 3.96 1.06 8.72
CA LYS A 48 2.52 1.21 8.40
C LYS A 48 1.82 2.24 9.27
N GLY A 49 2.29 2.44 10.50
CA GLY A 49 1.80 3.50 11.38
C GLY A 49 2.28 4.91 11.05
N ARG A 50 3.17 5.08 10.06
CA ARG A 50 3.78 6.37 9.70
C ARG A 50 3.68 6.70 8.20
N MET A 51 2.78 6.02 7.48
CA MET A 51 2.55 6.30 6.06
C MET A 51 1.81 7.63 5.87
N THR A 52 2.06 8.26 4.72
CA THR A 52 1.28 9.40 4.22
C THR A 52 0.59 8.99 2.93
N GLU A 53 -0.52 9.64 2.57
CA GLU A 53 -1.27 9.33 1.35
C GLU A 53 -0.36 9.39 0.10
N ASP A 54 0.54 10.38 0.05
CA ASP A 54 1.46 10.63 -1.07
C ASP A 54 2.58 9.59 -1.22
N CYS A 55 2.86 8.78 -0.18
CA CYS A 55 3.92 7.79 -0.25
C CYS A 55 3.45 6.46 -0.86
N LEU A 56 2.14 6.27 -1.03
CA LEU A 56 1.57 5.03 -1.57
C LEU A 56 1.90 4.86 -3.06
N ALA A 57 2.20 3.62 -3.43
CA ALA A 57 2.62 3.23 -4.77
C ALA A 57 1.44 2.74 -5.59
N LEU A 58 1.26 3.30 -6.78
CA LEU A 58 0.28 2.84 -7.75
C LEU A 58 0.99 1.94 -8.76
N THR A 59 0.45 0.76 -9.00
CA THR A 59 0.98 -0.20 -9.97
C THR A 59 -0.13 -0.70 -10.90
N ASP A 60 0.26 -1.24 -12.05
CA ASP A 60 -0.63 -2.11 -12.81
C ASP A 60 -0.71 -3.52 -12.18
N LEU A 61 -1.44 -4.43 -12.83
CA LEU A 61 -1.60 -5.82 -12.39
C LEU A 61 -0.36 -6.70 -12.57
N GLU A 62 0.64 -6.24 -13.33
CA GLU A 62 1.94 -6.93 -13.46
C GLU A 62 2.93 -6.46 -12.38
N GLY A 63 2.51 -5.53 -11.52
CA GLY A 63 3.33 -4.95 -10.46
C GLY A 63 4.29 -3.87 -10.97
N LYS A 64 4.12 -3.40 -12.21
CA LYS A 64 4.92 -2.30 -12.74
C LYS A 64 4.45 -0.98 -12.13
N PRO A 65 5.37 -0.15 -11.63
CA PRO A 65 5.02 1.13 -11.04
C PRO A 65 4.48 2.10 -12.11
N LEU A 66 3.39 2.78 -11.76
CA LEU A 66 2.77 3.86 -12.56
C LEU A 66 3.15 5.25 -12.03
N SER A 67 3.96 5.32 -10.97
CA SER A 67 4.54 6.55 -10.41
C SER A 67 6.01 6.35 -9.99
N ASP A 68 6.63 7.38 -9.43
CA ASP A 68 7.99 7.33 -8.87
C ASP A 68 8.08 6.53 -7.55
N LYS A 69 6.93 6.12 -6.99
CA LYS A 69 6.87 5.36 -5.74
C LYS A 69 7.01 3.87 -6.02
N ARG A 70 7.83 3.21 -5.19
CA ARG A 70 8.04 1.76 -5.26
C ARG A 70 7.19 1.04 -4.22
N ALA A 71 6.38 0.09 -4.68
CA ALA A 71 5.58 -0.77 -3.82
C ALA A 71 6.46 -1.72 -2.98
N SER A 72 5.85 -2.40 -2.00
CA SER A 72 6.48 -3.48 -1.24
C SER A 72 7.14 -4.52 -2.15
N SER A 73 8.27 -5.07 -1.73
CA SER A 73 8.93 -6.21 -2.40
C SER A 73 8.05 -7.47 -2.46
N GLU A 74 7.02 -7.52 -1.61
CA GLU A 74 6.07 -8.62 -1.49
C GLU A 74 4.81 -8.43 -2.35
N LEU A 75 4.70 -7.34 -3.11
CA LEU A 75 3.51 -7.03 -3.91
C LEU A 75 3.11 -8.18 -4.84
N ALA A 76 4.07 -8.93 -5.39
CA ALA A 76 3.78 -10.06 -6.27
C ALA A 76 2.82 -11.09 -5.64
N MET A 77 2.85 -11.28 -4.31
CA MET A 77 1.92 -12.19 -3.61
C MET A 77 0.48 -11.68 -3.61
N HIS A 78 0.26 -10.37 -3.74
CA HIS A 78 -1.05 -9.73 -3.74
C HIS A 78 -1.69 -9.69 -5.15
N LEU A 79 -0.89 -9.92 -6.19
CA LEU A 79 -1.30 -9.85 -7.60
C LEU A 79 -1.64 -11.22 -8.20
N LEU A 80 -1.46 -12.30 -7.44
CA LEU A 80 -1.80 -13.68 -7.82
C LEU A 80 -3.31 -13.90 -8.04
#